data_AF-A0A1V1UZZ9-F1
#
_entry.id   AF-A0A1V1UZZ9-F1
#
_cell.length_a   1.000
_cell.length_b   1.000
_cell.length_c   1.000
_cell.angle_alpha   90.00
_cell.angle_beta   90.00
_cell.angle_gamma   90.00
#
_symmetry.space_group_name_H-M   'P 1'
#
loop_
_entity.id
_entity.type
_entity.pdbx_description
1 polymer ?
#
loop_
_entity_poly.entity_id
_entity_poly.type
_entity_poly.pdbx_seq_one_letter_code
_entity_poly.pdbx_strand_id
1 'polypeptide(L)' 'MTCTATAQGTLTGCMAMSESPPGQRFGQAAVALASRYRISPRTIDGQPVESSVSLDLSWPLD' A
#
# COMPACT_ATOMS: atom_id res chain seq x y z
N MET A 1 -4.77 -1.72 3.37
CA MET A 1 -3.40 -1.81 3.97
C MET A 1 -2.80 -0.42 4.07
N THR A 2 -1.94 -0.16 5.05
CA THR A 2 -1.20 1.10 5.19
C THR A 2 0.26 0.90 4.80
N CYS A 3 0.88 1.89 4.17
CA CYS A 3 2.28 1.89 3.76
C CYS A 3 2.88 3.30 3.91
N THR A 4 4.21 3.38 3.96
CA THR A 4 4.94 4.62 3.71
C THR A 4 5.28 4.70 2.22
N ALA A 5 4.84 5.77 1.56
CA ALA A 5 5.30 6.12 0.24
C ALA A 5 6.59 6.94 0.32
N THR A 6 7.62 6.50 -0.38
CA THR A 6 8.92 7.19 -0.44
C THR A 6 8.87 8.33 -1.46
N ALA A 7 9.88 9.23 -1.40
CA ALA A 7 10.06 10.26 -2.42
C ALA A 7 10.34 9.70 -3.83
N GLN A 8 10.72 8.42 -3.95
CA GLN A 8 10.94 7.71 -5.21
C GLN A 8 9.70 6.96 -5.70
N GLY A 9 8.56 7.08 -5.00
CA GLY A 9 7.30 6.46 -5.38
C GLY A 9 7.24 4.95 -5.13
N THR A 10 8.14 4.41 -4.30
CA THR A 10 8.03 3.03 -3.77
C THR A 10 7.22 3.01 -2.49
N LEU A 11 6.70 1.84 -2.14
CA LEU A 11 6.06 1.59 -0.85
C LEU A 11 7.00 0.80 0.07
N THR A 12 7.08 1.21 1.34
CA THR A 12 7.82 0.54 2.40
C THR A 12 6.98 0.45 3.67
N GLY A 13 7.37 -0.40 4.62
CA GLY A 13 6.68 -0.51 5.92
C GLY A 13 5.21 -0.92 5.83
N CYS A 14 4.83 -1.66 4.78
CA CYS A 14 3.44 -1.99 4.51
C CYS A 14 2.86 -2.99 5.51
N MET A 15 1.65 -2.71 5.99
CA MET A 15 0.93 -3.56 6.95
C MET A 15 -0.56 -3.68 6.58
N ALA A 16 -1.08 -4.90 6.62
CA ALA A 16 -2.51 -5.13 6.50
C ALA A 16 -3.22 -4.68 7.78
N MET A 17 -4.23 -3.81 7.63
CA MET A 17 -5.01 -3.28 8.77
C MET A 17 -6.28 -4.08 9.03
N SER A 18 -6.89 -4.61 7.97
CA SER A 18 -8.12 -5.41 8.02
C SER A 18 -8.13 -6.40 6.86
N GLU A 19 -8.94 -7.44 7.03
CA GLU A 19 -9.18 -8.47 6.01
C GLU A 19 -10.65 -8.89 6.07
N SER A 20 -11.30 -8.97 4.90
CA SER A 20 -12.67 -9.48 4.78
C SER A 20 -12.80 -10.34 3.51
N PRO A 21 -13.28 -11.58 3.60
CA PRO A 21 -13.54 -12.33 4.84
C PRO A 21 -12.24 -12.60 5.64
N PRO A 22 -12.31 -12.69 6.97
CA PRO A 22 -11.13 -12.94 7.80
C PRO A 22 -10.58 -14.36 7.58
N GLY A 23 -9.26 -14.52 7.69
CA GLY A 23 -8.59 -15.82 7.70
C GLY A 23 -8.20 -16.39 6.33
N GLN A 24 -8.42 -15.65 5.24
CA GLN A 24 -8.10 -16.06 3.87
C GLN A 24 -6.75 -15.57 3.37
N ARG A 25 -6.00 -14.84 4.20
CA ARG A 25 -4.65 -14.36 3.93
C ARG A 25 -4.57 -13.28 2.85
N PHE A 26 -5.69 -12.64 2.52
CA PHE A 26 -5.71 -11.50 1.59
C PHE A 26 -4.83 -10.35 2.08
N GLY A 27 -4.77 -10.10 3.39
CA GLY A 27 -3.88 -9.08 3.96
C GLY A 27 -2.40 -9.39 3.70
N GLN A 28 -2.00 -10.65 3.76
CA GLN A 28 -0.60 -11.05 3.50
C GLN A 28 -0.27 -11.00 2.01
N ALA A 29 -1.23 -11.38 1.15
CA ALA A 29 -1.10 -11.22 -0.28
C ALA A 29 -0.96 -9.74 -0.68
N ALA A 30 -1.75 -8.85 -0.07
CA ALA A 30 -1.63 -7.39 -0.24
C ALA A 30 -0.21 -6.90 0.06
N VAL A 31 0.32 -7.27 1.23
CA VAL A 31 1.67 -6.85 1.65
C VAL A 31 2.74 -7.41 0.72
N ALA A 32 2.64 -8.66 0.27
CA ALA A 32 3.58 -9.25 -0.68
C ALA A 32 3.58 -8.53 -2.04
N LEU A 33 2.41 -8.08 -2.50
CA LEU A 33 2.28 -7.30 -3.73
C LEU A 33 2.80 -5.87 -3.61
N ALA A 34 2.85 -5.30 -2.40
CA ALA A 34 3.19 -3.89 -2.17
C ALA A 34 4.50 -3.45 -2.83
N SER A 35 5.52 -4.32 -2.86
CA SER A 35 6.81 -4.06 -3.51
C SER A 35 6.73 -3.78 -5.02
N ARG A 36 5.64 -4.19 -5.67
CA ARG A 36 5.39 -4.01 -7.11
C ARG A 36 4.64 -2.72 -7.43
N TYR A 37 4.02 -2.09 -6.44
CA TYR A 37 3.29 -0.85 -6.64
C TYR A 37 4.26 0.32 -6.85
N ARG A 38 3.85 1.23 -7.74
CA ARG A 38 4.46 2.54 -7.91
C ARG A 38 3.36 3.57 -7.76
N ILE A 39 3.65 4.62 -6.99
CA ILE A 39 2.71 5.72 -6.80
C ILE A 39 3.40 7.04 -7.11
N SER A 40 2.61 8.04 -7.50
CA SER A 40 3.08 9.42 -7.51
C SER A 40 3.25 9.88 -6.05
N PRO A 41 4.45 10.27 -5.61
CA PRO A 41 4.66 10.75 -4.25
C PRO A 41 3.85 12.01 -4.00
N ARG A 42 3.47 12.23 -2.74
CA ARG A 42 2.98 13.53 -2.30
C ARG A 42 4.07 14.57 -2.50
N THR A 43 3.71 15.74 -3.02
CA THR A 43 4.63 16.87 -3.16
C THR A 43 4.26 18.00 -2.20
N ILE A 44 5.28 18.72 -1.72
CA ILE A 44 5.14 20.01 -1.02
C ILE A 44 6.06 20.97 -1.78
N ASP A 45 5.52 22.09 -2.27
CA ASP A 45 6.27 23.08 -3.05
C ASP A 45 7.05 22.46 -4.24
N GLY A 46 6.43 21.48 -4.90
CA GLY A 46 7.01 20.75 -6.03
C GLY A 46 8.06 19.69 -5.66
N GLN A 47 8.42 19.56 -4.38
CA GLN A 47 9.38 18.57 -3.92
C GLN A 47 8.66 17.30 -3.42
N PRO A 48 9.05 16.10 -3.86
CA PRO A 48 8.47 14.85 -3.36
C PRO A 48 8.88 14.62 -1.90
N VAL A 49 7.90 14.26 -1.07
CA VAL A 49 8.09 13.99 0.36
C VAL A 49 7.55 12.62 0.72
N GLU A 50 8.13 12.01 1.75
CA GLU A 50 7.58 10.78 2.30
C GLU A 50 6.21 11.04 2.93
N SER A 51 5.30 10.07 2.78
CA SER A 51 3.94 10.19 3.31
C SER A 51 3.32 8.84 3.61
N SER A 52 2.38 8.79 4.55
CA SER A 52 1.56 7.60 4.78
C SER A 52 0.46 7.51 3.74
N VAL A 53 0.22 6.31 3.21
CA VAL A 53 -0.84 6.01 2.24
C VAL A 53 -1.63 4.78 2.65
N SER A 54 -2.92 4.78 2.33
CA SER A 54 -3.82 3.64 2.51
C SER A 54 -4.24 3.11 1.14
N LEU A 55 -4.07 1.79 0.94
CA LEU A 55 -4.48 1.08 -0.27
C LEU A 55 -5.53 0.03 0.08
N ASP A 56 -6.70 0.13 -0.52
CA ASP A 56 -7.76 -0.87 -0.38
C ASP A 56 -7.75 -1.79 -1.60
N LEU A 57 -7.53 -3.09 -1.35
CA LEU A 57 -7.42 -4.12 -2.38
C LEU A 57 -8.62 -5.05 -2.25
N SER A 58 -9.36 -5.22 -3.35
CA SER A 58 -10.46 -6.17 -3.46
C SER A 58 -10.13 -7.24 -4.49
N TRP A 59 -10.34 -8.49 -4.12
CA TRP A 59 -10.24 -9.63 -5.02
C TRP A 59 -11.65 -10.08 -5.37
N PRO A 60 -12.05 -10.06 -6.66
CA PRO A 60 -13.24 -10.78 -7.07
C PRO A 60 -12.99 -12.27 -6.86
N LEU A 61 -13.90 -12.92 -6.13
CA LEU A 61 -13.93 -14.37 -5.98
C LEU A 61 -15.07 -14.86 -6.87
N ASP A 62 -14.72 -15.62 -7.90
CA ASP A 62 -15.68 -16.35 -8.73
C ASP A 62 -16.17 -17.63 -8.02
#